data_AF-A0A2S2NBL7-F1
#
_entry.id   AF-A0A2S2NBL7-F1
#
_cell.length_a   1.000
_cell.length_b   1.000
_cell.length_c   1.000
_cell.angle_alpha   90.00
_cell.angle_beta   90.00
_cell.angle_gamma   90.00
#
_symmetry.space_group_name_H-M   'P 1'
#
loop_
_entity.id
_entity.type
_entity.pdbx_description
1 polymer ?
#
loop_
_entity_poly.entity_id
_entity_poly.type
_entity_poly.pdbx_seq_one_letter_code
_entity_poly.pdbx_strand_id
1 'polypeptide(L)'
;MSILMVLFIIFNLYSNGLTYDITGDIVYFGGSLAVYIVFIHLAREWPKVMERWELMEREMKQYGYPLNLAFKFKILTSIIILLSSIEHFASILTGVLRVIPCSTDGLDIFRAYSLTSFKTVFTSINYSLLVAIPLMFFDCLFSFVWNFMDLFIIILACALTNRFKQLNQKLASVRGKVLPSMYWRKSRETYNILASLTHDFDEFLSPVILLSFGHNLYFICLQLLNSLK
;
A
#
# COMPACT_ATOMS: atom_id res chain seq x y z
N MET A 1 -13.55 3.38 -12.66
CA MET A 1 -14.47 3.49 -11.51
C MET A 1 -14.02 4.54 -10.49
N SER A 2 -12.77 4.56 -10.01
CA SER A 2 -12.33 5.55 -9.02
C SER A 2 -12.49 7.01 -9.46
N ILE A 3 -12.19 7.35 -10.72
CA ILE A 3 -12.43 8.70 -11.27
C ILE A 3 -13.92 9.06 -11.26
N LEU A 4 -14.78 8.11 -11.68
CA LEU A 4 -16.24 8.28 -11.66
C LEU A 4 -16.74 8.49 -10.22
N MET A 5 -16.26 7.70 -9.26
CA MET A 5 -16.59 7.85 -7.84
C MET A 5 -16.13 9.20 -7.29
N VAL A 6 -14.92 9.66 -7.62
CA VAL A 6 -14.42 10.97 -7.23
C VAL A 6 -15.26 12.10 -7.84
N LEU A 7 -15.70 11.98 -9.09
CA LEU A 7 -16.61 12.95 -9.72
C LEU A 7 -17.99 12.96 -9.03
N PHE A 8 -18.53 11.79 -8.67
CA PHE A 8 -19.76 11.69 -7.88
C PHE A 8 -19.62 12.32 -6.50
N ILE A 9 -18.46 12.14 -5.85
CA ILE A 9 -18.17 12.74 -4.54
C ILE A 9 -18.05 14.26 -4.65
N ILE A 10 -17.38 14.79 -5.68
CA ILE A 10 -17.29 16.24 -5.93
C ILE A 10 -18.68 16.84 -6.19
N PHE A 11 -19.52 16.15 -6.98
CA PHE A 11 -20.90 16.54 -7.21
C PHE A 11 -21.74 16.53 -5.93
N ASN A 12 -21.59 15.50 -5.10
CA ASN A 12 -22.29 15.37 -3.83
C ASN A 12 -21.82 16.42 -2.80
N LEU A 13 -20.53 16.75 -2.78
CA LEU A 13 -19.97 17.85 -1.97
C LEU A 13 -20.58 19.20 -2.36
N TYR A 14 -20.72 19.45 -3.66
CA TYR A 14 -21.34 20.66 -4.19
C TYR A 14 -22.84 20.75 -3.84
N SER A 15 -23.54 19.61 -3.83
CA SER A 15 -24.98 19.54 -3.53
C SER A 15 -25.31 19.61 -2.03
N ASN A 16 -24.56 18.91 -1.18
CA ASN A 16 -24.96 18.60 0.20
C ASN A 16 -24.01 19.15 1.27
N GLY A 17 -22.91 19.81 0.88
CA GLY A 17 -21.90 20.33 1.82
C GLY A 17 -21.00 19.25 2.43
N LEU A 18 -20.14 19.63 3.38
CA LEU A 18 -19.14 18.73 3.97
C LEU A 18 -19.74 18.00 5.19
N THR A 19 -20.01 16.70 5.06
CA THR A 19 -20.54 15.83 6.12
C THR A 19 -19.49 14.76 6.51
N TYR A 20 -19.56 14.22 7.73
CA TYR A 20 -18.64 13.17 8.20
C TYR A 20 -18.52 11.97 7.23
N ASP A 21 -19.66 11.48 6.72
CA ASP A 21 -19.69 10.38 5.75
C ASP A 21 -19.00 10.73 4.43
N ILE A 22 -19.20 11.98 3.95
CA ILE A 22 -18.58 12.48 2.71
C ILE A 22 -17.06 12.62 2.89
N THR A 23 -16.59 13.05 4.06
CA THR A 23 -15.15 13.09 4.36
C THR A 23 -14.53 11.69 4.34
N GLY A 24 -15.23 10.68 4.87
CA GLY A 24 -14.83 9.27 4.76
C GLY A 24 -14.71 8.80 3.31
N ASP A 25 -15.73 9.07 2.50
CA ASP A 25 -15.76 8.72 1.08
C ASP A 25 -14.64 9.43 0.29
N ILE A 26 -14.36 10.70 0.58
CA ILE A 26 -13.27 11.47 -0.05
C ILE A 26 -11.91 10.81 0.24
N VAL A 27 -11.63 10.48 1.50
CA VAL A 27 -10.36 9.85 1.86
C VAL A 27 -10.26 8.44 1.26
N TYR A 28 -11.37 7.70 1.24
CA TYR A 28 -11.41 6.35 0.70
C TYR A 28 -11.18 6.32 -0.82
N PHE A 29 -12.06 6.95 -1.59
CA PHE A 29 -12.03 6.92 -3.06
C PHE A 29 -10.99 7.89 -3.64
N GLY A 30 -10.88 9.09 -3.08
CA GLY A 30 -9.89 10.08 -3.50
C GLY A 30 -8.46 9.64 -3.16
N GLY A 31 -8.25 9.09 -1.97
CA GLY A 31 -6.98 8.48 -1.58
C GLY A 31 -6.62 7.30 -2.49
N SER A 32 -7.57 6.40 -2.78
CA SER A 32 -7.33 5.28 -3.71
C SER A 32 -6.98 5.77 -5.12
N LEU A 33 -7.63 6.82 -5.62
CA LEU A 33 -7.28 7.44 -6.91
C LEU A 33 -5.85 8.00 -6.89
N ALA A 34 -5.46 8.68 -5.81
CA ALA A 34 -4.10 9.18 -5.64
C ALA A 34 -3.08 8.04 -5.66
N VAL A 35 -3.37 6.91 -4.99
CA VAL A 35 -2.51 5.71 -5.02
C VAL A 35 -2.33 5.24 -6.45
N TYR A 36 -3.41 5.09 -7.22
CA TYR A 36 -3.30 4.67 -8.63
C TYR A 36 -2.45 5.61 -9.48
N ILE A 37 -2.62 6.93 -9.33
CA ILE A 37 -1.85 7.92 -10.09
C ILE A 37 -0.36 7.80 -9.74
N VAL A 38 -0.04 7.72 -8.44
CA VAL A 38 1.33 7.56 -7.95
C VAL A 38 1.93 6.26 -8.48
N PHE A 39 1.22 5.13 -8.39
CA PHE A 39 1.72 3.84 -8.90
C PHE A 39 1.93 3.82 -10.42
N ILE A 40 1.10 4.53 -11.21
CA ILE A 40 1.33 4.70 -12.65
C ILE A 40 2.62 5.51 -12.89
N HIS A 41 2.85 6.56 -12.11
CA HIS A 41 4.08 7.34 -12.19
C HIS A 41 5.31 6.49 -11.81
N LEU A 42 5.23 5.75 -10.70
CA LEU A 42 6.28 4.83 -10.27
C LEU A 42 6.56 3.76 -11.33
N ALA A 43 5.52 3.20 -11.97
CA ALA A 43 5.71 2.21 -13.03
C ALA A 43 6.48 2.76 -14.24
N ARG A 44 6.34 4.06 -14.54
CA ARG A 44 7.09 4.73 -15.63
C ARG A 44 8.55 4.98 -15.26
N GLU A 45 8.83 5.34 -14.01
CA GLU A 45 10.20 5.58 -13.52
C GLU A 45 10.93 4.28 -13.10
N TRP A 46 10.19 3.19 -12.87
CA TRP A 46 10.71 1.89 -12.45
C TRP A 46 11.89 1.37 -13.28
N PRO A 47 11.88 1.43 -14.63
CA PRO A 47 13.02 0.97 -15.43
C PRO A 47 14.33 1.70 -15.10
N LYS A 48 14.27 3.02 -14.84
CA LYS A 48 15.46 3.82 -14.53
C LYS A 48 16.06 3.44 -13.17
N VAL A 49 15.21 3.20 -12.17
CA VAL A 49 15.64 2.77 -10.84
C VAL A 49 16.21 1.35 -10.89
N MET A 50 15.58 0.47 -11.67
CA MET A 50 16.05 -0.90 -11.83
C MET A 50 17.36 -1.02 -12.59
N GLU A 51 17.67 -0.11 -13.52
CA GLU A 51 18.98 -0.03 -14.15
C GLU A 51 20.08 0.22 -13.11
N ARG A 52 19.87 1.19 -12.19
CA ARG A 52 20.81 1.48 -11.10
C ARG A 52 20.92 0.31 -10.11
N TRP A 53 19.80 -0.37 -9.84
CA TRP A 53 19.79 -1.59 -9.03
C TRP A 53 20.64 -2.69 -9.68
N GLU A 54 20.50 -2.92 -10.99
CA GLU A 54 21.27 -3.93 -11.71
C GLU A 54 22.78 -3.63 -11.67
N LEU A 55 23.17 -2.37 -11.86
CA LEU A 55 24.57 -1.95 -11.73
C LEU A 55 25.12 -2.25 -10.33
N MET A 56 24.35 -1.95 -9.28
CA MET A 56 24.71 -2.29 -7.91
C MET A 56 24.83 -3.82 -7.72
N GLU A 57 23.93 -4.62 -8.28
CA GLU A 57 24.01 -6.09 -8.18
C GLU A 57 25.26 -6.66 -8.86
N ARG A 58 25.65 -6.10 -10.01
CA ARG A 58 26.88 -6.48 -10.71
C ARG A 58 28.12 -6.19 -9.86
N GLU A 59 28.19 -5.02 -9.23
CA GLU A 59 29.28 -4.64 -8.33
C GLU A 59 29.31 -5.48 -7.04
N MET A 60 28.13 -5.88 -6.56
CA MET A 60 27.99 -6.70 -5.36
C MET A 60 28.13 -8.21 -5.60
N LYS A 61 28.39 -8.67 -6.83
CA LYS A 61 28.52 -10.10 -7.17
C LYS A 61 29.51 -10.85 -6.27
N GLN A 62 30.59 -10.19 -5.85
CA GLN A 62 31.62 -10.75 -4.96
C GLN A 62 31.16 -10.98 -3.50
N TYR A 63 30.04 -10.40 -3.09
CA TYR A 63 29.49 -10.52 -1.73
C TYR A 63 28.55 -11.74 -1.59
N GLY A 64 28.25 -12.44 -2.70
CA GLY A 64 27.30 -13.54 -2.74
C GLY A 64 25.85 -13.06 -2.88
N TYR A 65 24.92 -14.01 -3.07
CA TYR A 65 23.50 -13.71 -3.14
C TYR A 65 22.84 -13.93 -1.76
N PRO A 66 21.95 -13.03 -1.30
CA PRO A 66 21.26 -13.23 -0.03
C PRO A 66 20.34 -14.45 -0.09
N LEU A 67 20.79 -15.55 0.50
CA LEU A 67 19.98 -16.74 0.71
C LEU A 67 18.78 -16.36 1.59
N ASN A 68 17.59 -16.86 1.23
CA ASN A 68 16.32 -16.65 1.93
C ASN A 68 15.64 -15.27 1.75
N LEU A 69 16.14 -14.36 0.90
CA LEU A 69 15.45 -13.08 0.67
C LEU A 69 14.05 -13.28 0.06
N ALA A 70 13.96 -14.13 -0.96
CA ALA A 70 12.69 -14.48 -1.59
C ALA A 70 11.71 -15.13 -0.61
N PHE A 71 12.21 -15.98 0.29
CA PHE A 71 11.39 -16.61 1.33
C PHE A 71 10.86 -15.59 2.34
N LYS A 72 11.71 -14.66 2.78
CA LYS A 72 11.30 -13.55 3.66
C LYS A 72 10.23 -12.67 3.00
N PHE A 73 10.39 -12.34 1.71
CA PHE A 73 9.39 -11.56 0.98
C PHE A 73 8.07 -12.32 0.85
N LYS A 74 8.10 -13.63 0.58
CA LYS A 74 6.90 -14.48 0.55
C LYS A 74 6.19 -14.49 1.90
N ILE A 75 6.92 -14.66 3.01
CA ILE A 75 6.34 -14.64 4.36
C ILE A 75 5.70 -13.28 4.63
N LEU A 76 6.44 -12.18 4.42
CA LEU A 76 5.96 -10.83 4.70
C LEU A 76 4.69 -10.52 3.89
N THR A 77 4.71 -10.83 2.60
CA THR A 77 3.57 -10.67 1.69
C THR A 77 2.38 -11.52 2.17
N SER A 78 2.61 -12.79 2.52
CA SER A 78 1.56 -13.68 3.00
C SER A 78 0.92 -13.19 4.29
N ILE A 79 1.72 -12.67 5.23
CA ILE A 79 1.22 -12.13 6.51
C ILE A 79 0.34 -10.91 6.26
N ILE A 80 0.82 -9.94 5.48
CA ILE A 80 0.09 -8.70 5.22
C ILE A 80 -1.22 -8.96 4.46
N ILE A 81 -1.19 -9.82 3.43
CA ILE A 81 -2.40 -10.18 2.67
C ILE A 81 -3.41 -10.91 3.56
N LEU A 82 -2.95 -11.82 4.44
CA LEU A 82 -3.82 -12.54 5.37
C LEU A 82 -4.50 -11.58 6.36
N LEU A 83 -3.73 -10.68 6.98
CA LEU A 83 -4.26 -9.68 7.91
C LEU A 83 -5.28 -8.76 7.22
N SER A 84 -4.94 -8.25 6.04
CA SER A 84 -5.83 -7.42 5.22
C SER A 84 -7.12 -8.15 4.85
N SER A 85 -7.04 -9.45 4.55
CA SER A 85 -8.22 -10.28 4.25
C SER A 85 -9.12 -10.46 5.48
N ILE A 86 -8.53 -10.70 6.66
CA ILE A 86 -9.27 -10.82 7.92
C ILE A 86 -9.97 -9.51 8.26
N GLU A 87 -9.28 -8.39 8.12
CA GLU A 87 -9.84 -7.05 8.37
C GLU A 87 -11.02 -6.77 7.43
N HIS A 88 -10.85 -6.99 6.12
CA HIS A 88 -11.92 -6.76 5.16
C HIS A 88 -13.12 -7.67 5.43
N PHE A 89 -12.89 -8.96 5.72
CA PHE A 89 -13.97 -9.88 6.07
C PHE A 89 -14.72 -9.45 7.35
N ALA A 90 -14.00 -9.01 8.38
CA ALA A 90 -14.61 -8.51 9.61
C ALA A 90 -15.42 -7.23 9.38
N SER A 91 -14.95 -6.34 8.49
CA SER A 91 -15.68 -5.14 8.08
C SER A 91 -17.00 -5.49 7.39
N ILE A 92 -16.98 -6.40 6.41
CA ILE A 92 -18.19 -6.90 5.74
C ILE A 92 -19.14 -7.52 6.76
N LEU A 93 -18.65 -8.42 7.62
CA LEU A 93 -19.47 -9.10 8.62
C LEU A 93 -20.15 -8.11 9.57
N THR A 94 -19.40 -7.10 10.04
CA THR A 94 -19.96 -6.05 10.90
C THR A 94 -21.02 -5.23 10.17
N GLY A 95 -20.79 -4.91 8.90
CA GLY A 95 -21.78 -4.21 8.08
C GLY A 95 -23.05 -5.03 7.84
N VAL A 96 -22.92 -6.33 7.59
CA VAL A 96 -24.07 -7.24 7.44
C VAL A 96 -24.85 -7.38 8.75
N LEU A 97 -24.15 -7.60 9.88
CA LEU A 97 -24.77 -7.72 11.20
C LEU A 97 -25.58 -6.48 11.61
N ARG A 98 -25.16 -5.29 11.17
CA ARG A 98 -25.92 -4.04 11.40
C ARG A 98 -27.23 -3.98 10.63
N VAL A 99 -27.32 -4.64 9.49
CA VAL A 99 -28.46 -4.56 8.56
C VAL A 99 -29.47 -5.69 8.78
N ILE A 100 -29.01 -6.86 9.25
CA ILE A 100 -29.87 -8.03 9.53
C ILE A 100 -31.16 -7.68 10.31
N PRO A 101 -31.13 -6.87 11.39
CA PRO A 101 -32.34 -6.55 12.16
C PRO A 101 -33.40 -5.76 11.37
N CYS A 102 -33.00 -5.17 10.24
CA CYS A 102 -33.85 -4.31 9.40
C CYS A 102 -34.34 -5.01 8.13
N SER A 103 -34.00 -6.28 7.90
CA SER A 103 -34.26 -7.02 6.66
C SER A 103 -34.93 -8.37 6.91
N THR A 104 -35.92 -8.73 6.10
CA THR A 104 -36.76 -9.92 6.32
C THR A 104 -36.31 -11.16 5.52
N ASP A 105 -35.57 -10.98 4.42
CA ASP A 105 -35.11 -12.04 3.50
C ASP A 105 -33.62 -11.93 3.12
N GLY A 106 -32.99 -13.04 2.70
CA GLY A 106 -31.56 -13.09 2.34
C GLY A 106 -31.14 -12.18 1.16
N LEU A 107 -31.99 -12.06 0.13
CA LEU A 107 -31.74 -11.15 -1.00
C LEU A 107 -31.95 -9.67 -0.60
N ASP A 108 -32.77 -9.45 0.43
CA ASP A 108 -33.04 -8.14 1.01
C ASP A 108 -31.86 -7.69 1.89
N ILE A 109 -31.18 -8.62 2.59
CA ILE A 109 -29.91 -8.35 3.31
C ILE A 109 -28.85 -7.82 2.34
N PHE A 110 -28.65 -8.47 1.19
CA PHE A 110 -27.65 -8.04 0.20
C PHE A 110 -27.97 -6.64 -0.36
N ARG A 111 -29.25 -6.39 -0.66
CA ARG A 111 -29.73 -5.09 -1.13
C ARG A 111 -29.52 -4.01 -0.09
N ALA A 112 -29.95 -4.26 1.16
CA ALA A 112 -29.87 -3.31 2.24
C ALA A 112 -28.41 -3.02 2.64
N TYR A 113 -27.52 -4.03 2.63
CA TYR A 113 -26.08 -3.83 2.77
C TYR A 113 -25.53 -2.95 1.64
N SER A 114 -25.83 -3.26 0.37
CA SER A 114 -25.34 -2.48 -0.77
C SER A 114 -25.81 -1.02 -0.75
N LEU A 115 -27.07 -0.78 -0.37
CA LEU A 115 -27.64 0.57 -0.23
C LEU A 115 -27.00 1.35 0.92
N THR A 116 -26.64 0.66 2.00
CA THR A 116 -26.01 1.29 3.17
C THR A 116 -24.54 1.59 2.90
N SER A 117 -23.79 0.64 2.35
CA SER A 117 -22.36 0.77 2.06
C SER A 117 -22.05 1.76 0.93
N PHE A 118 -22.92 1.85 -0.09
CA PHE A 118 -22.75 2.76 -1.23
C PHE A 118 -23.86 3.82 -1.30
N LYS A 119 -24.25 4.36 -0.14
CA LYS A 119 -25.33 5.35 -0.03
C LYS A 119 -25.15 6.52 -1.00
N THR A 120 -23.93 7.04 -1.12
CA THR A 120 -23.57 8.15 -2.03
C THR A 120 -23.88 7.87 -3.51
N VAL A 121 -23.77 6.60 -3.95
CA VAL A 121 -24.03 6.22 -5.35
C VAL A 121 -25.51 5.96 -5.58
N PHE A 122 -26.15 5.22 -4.66
CA PHE A 122 -27.55 4.82 -4.79
C PHE A 122 -28.56 5.91 -4.43
N THR A 123 -28.13 7.04 -3.86
CA THR A 123 -28.96 8.26 -3.79
C THR A 123 -29.13 8.92 -5.16
N SER A 124 -28.18 8.74 -6.07
CA SER A 124 -28.19 9.34 -7.41
C SER A 124 -28.70 8.39 -8.49
N ILE A 125 -28.52 7.07 -8.30
CA ILE A 125 -28.85 6.04 -9.29
C ILE A 125 -29.76 4.99 -8.64
N ASN A 126 -30.79 4.55 -9.37
CA ASN A 126 -31.65 3.46 -8.91
C ASN A 126 -30.85 2.17 -8.66
N TYR A 127 -31.21 1.46 -7.59
CA TYR A 127 -30.58 0.19 -7.25
C TYR A 127 -30.75 -0.83 -8.38
N SER A 128 -29.63 -1.44 -8.78
CA SER A 128 -29.60 -2.58 -9.70
C SER A 128 -28.46 -3.50 -9.29
N LEU A 129 -28.72 -4.82 -9.30
CA LEU A 129 -27.71 -5.83 -9.01
C LEU A 129 -26.50 -5.74 -9.95
N LEU A 130 -26.73 -5.36 -11.21
CA LEU A 130 -25.67 -5.17 -12.22
C LEU A 130 -24.71 -4.02 -11.87
N VAL A 131 -25.15 -3.07 -11.04
CA VAL A 131 -24.32 -1.96 -10.55
C VAL A 131 -23.70 -2.32 -9.19
N ALA A 132 -24.47 -2.97 -8.30
CA ALA A 132 -24.02 -3.34 -6.97
C ALA A 132 -22.84 -4.34 -6.98
N ILE A 133 -22.88 -5.36 -7.85
CA ILE A 133 -21.83 -6.39 -7.92
C ILE A 133 -20.47 -5.78 -8.29
N PRO A 134 -20.33 -4.97 -9.37
CA PRO A 134 -19.08 -4.28 -9.65
C PRO A 134 -18.61 -3.37 -8.50
N LEU A 135 -19.51 -2.65 -7.83
CA LEU A 135 -19.14 -1.76 -6.73
C LEU A 135 -18.50 -2.52 -5.56
N MET A 136 -19.10 -3.64 -5.15
CA MET A 136 -18.51 -4.52 -4.13
C MET A 136 -17.16 -5.08 -4.55
N PHE A 137 -17.02 -5.47 -5.82
CA PHE A 137 -15.74 -5.97 -6.33
C PHE A 137 -14.64 -4.91 -6.26
N PHE A 138 -14.94 -3.67 -6.67
CA PHE A 138 -13.99 -2.56 -6.59
C PHE A 138 -13.68 -2.15 -5.15
N ASP A 139 -14.66 -2.20 -4.26
CA ASP A 139 -14.47 -1.93 -2.83
C ASP A 139 -13.50 -2.94 -2.19
N CYS A 140 -13.64 -4.21 -2.53
CA CYS A 140 -12.69 -5.25 -2.15
C CYS A 140 -11.29 -4.93 -2.68
N LEU A 141 -11.13 -4.59 -3.96
CA LEU A 141 -9.84 -4.20 -4.53
C LEU A 141 -9.22 -2.98 -3.82
N PHE A 142 -10.00 -1.94 -3.53
CA PHE A 142 -9.50 -0.74 -2.85
C PHE A 142 -9.02 -1.04 -1.42
N SER A 143 -9.71 -1.94 -0.71
CA SER A 143 -9.27 -2.42 0.62
C SER A 143 -7.86 -3.05 0.58
N PHE A 144 -7.50 -3.71 -0.53
CA PHE A 144 -6.17 -4.29 -0.72
C PHE A 144 -5.12 -3.29 -1.22
N VAL A 145 -5.53 -2.22 -1.93
CA VAL A 145 -4.60 -1.25 -2.53
C VAL A 145 -3.75 -0.54 -1.48
N TRP A 146 -4.34 -0.17 -0.34
CA TRP A 146 -3.60 0.50 0.75
C TRP A 146 -2.59 -0.43 1.41
N ASN A 147 -3.01 -1.64 1.73
CA ASN A 147 -2.14 -2.68 2.27
C ASN A 147 -1.00 -3.04 1.30
N PHE A 148 -1.29 -3.04 -0.01
CA PHE A 148 -0.28 -3.27 -1.05
C PHE A 148 0.74 -2.13 -1.13
N MET A 149 0.29 -0.88 -1.02
CA MET A 149 1.17 0.30 -1.00
C MET A 149 2.20 0.20 0.12
N ASP A 150 1.76 -0.13 1.34
CA ASP A 150 2.64 -0.29 2.49
C ASP A 150 3.58 -1.49 2.32
N LEU A 151 3.06 -2.62 1.85
CA LEU A 151 3.86 -3.80 1.54
C LEU A 151 4.98 -3.48 0.53
N PHE A 152 4.68 -2.72 -0.52
CA PHE A 152 5.63 -2.34 -1.55
C PHE A 152 6.81 -1.55 -0.96
N ILE A 153 6.53 -0.56 -0.10
CA ILE A 153 7.55 0.22 0.61
C ILE A 153 8.41 -0.70 1.49
N ILE A 154 7.78 -1.58 2.28
CA ILE A 154 8.50 -2.47 3.21
C ILE A 154 9.41 -3.43 2.46
N ILE A 155 8.95 -4.02 1.34
CA ILE A 155 9.76 -4.95 0.53
C ILE A 155 11.01 -4.25 0.01
N LEU A 156 10.88 -3.05 -0.55
CA LEU A 156 12.01 -2.29 -1.11
C LEU A 156 13.00 -1.86 -0.02
N ALA A 157 12.50 -1.35 1.10
CA ALA A 157 13.33 -1.01 2.27
C ALA A 157 14.09 -2.23 2.80
N CYS A 158 13.42 -3.39 2.86
CA CYS A 158 14.03 -4.65 3.27
C CYS A 158 15.08 -5.12 2.25
N ALA A 159 14.83 -4.97 0.94
CA ALA A 159 15.79 -5.30 -0.11
C ALA A 159 17.09 -4.50 0.05
N LEU A 160 16.99 -3.18 0.17
CA LEU A 160 18.13 -2.28 0.42
C LEU A 160 18.86 -2.64 1.71
N THR A 161 18.11 -2.85 2.80
CA THR A 161 18.69 -3.25 4.10
C THR A 161 19.48 -4.55 4.00
N ASN A 162 19.00 -5.54 3.22
CA ASN A 162 19.72 -6.79 3.03
C ASN A 162 21.02 -6.61 2.22
N ARG A 163 21.11 -5.63 1.33
CA ARG A 163 22.35 -5.29 0.62
C ARG A 163 23.38 -4.69 1.59
N PHE A 164 22.99 -3.76 2.45
CA PHE A 164 23.87 -3.28 3.52
C PHE A 164 24.30 -4.38 4.49
N LYS A 165 23.40 -5.31 4.84
CA LYS A 165 23.75 -6.47 5.67
C LYS A 165 24.83 -7.34 5.04
N GLN A 166 24.79 -7.57 3.73
CA GLN A 166 25.85 -8.32 3.02
C GLN A 166 27.21 -7.62 3.10
N LEU A 167 27.23 -6.29 2.89
CA LEU A 167 28.45 -5.51 3.04
C LEU A 167 29.00 -5.60 4.47
N ASN A 168 28.13 -5.43 5.47
CA ASN A 168 28.51 -5.49 6.88
C ASN A 168 29.01 -6.87 7.30
N GLN A 169 28.39 -7.95 6.83
CA GLN A 169 28.86 -9.32 7.07
C GLN A 169 30.25 -9.55 6.48
N LYS A 170 30.52 -9.03 5.28
CA LYS A 170 31.85 -9.14 4.67
C LYS A 170 32.90 -8.35 5.45
N LEU A 171 32.58 -7.14 5.87
CA LEU A 171 33.46 -6.31 6.72
C LEU A 171 33.73 -6.99 8.07
N ALA A 172 32.72 -7.60 8.68
CA ALA A 172 32.89 -8.36 9.92
C ALA A 172 33.82 -9.58 9.73
N SER A 173 33.74 -10.28 8.59
CA SER A 173 34.57 -11.47 8.31
C SER A 173 36.09 -11.18 8.18
N VAL A 174 36.44 -9.90 7.99
CA VAL A 174 37.82 -9.43 7.86
C VAL A 174 38.31 -8.64 9.07
N ARG A 175 37.50 -8.57 10.14
CA ARG A 175 37.86 -7.89 11.38
C ARG A 175 39.16 -8.47 11.94
N GLY A 176 40.08 -7.58 12.31
CA GLY A 176 41.39 -7.94 12.86
C GLY A 176 42.44 -8.40 11.82
N LYS A 177 42.10 -8.41 10.52
CA LYS A 177 43.03 -8.73 9.44
C LYS A 177 43.63 -7.46 8.84
N VAL A 178 44.92 -7.48 8.55
CA VAL A 178 45.58 -6.43 7.76
C VAL A 178 45.31 -6.73 6.28
N LEU A 179 44.58 -5.83 5.63
CA LEU A 179 44.21 -5.95 4.22
C LEU A 179 44.80 -4.78 3.41
N PRO A 180 45.08 -5.00 2.11
CA PRO A 180 45.64 -3.97 1.26
C PRO A 180 44.70 -2.77 1.12
N SER A 181 45.26 -1.58 0.88
CA SER A 181 44.51 -0.33 0.68
C SER A 181 43.42 -0.45 -0.38
N MET A 182 43.68 -1.23 -1.44
CA MET A 182 42.73 -1.54 -2.51
C MET A 182 41.44 -2.19 -2.00
N TYR A 183 41.50 -3.07 -1.01
CA TYR A 183 40.31 -3.71 -0.43
C TYR A 183 39.42 -2.68 0.28
N TRP A 184 40.03 -1.80 1.08
CA TRP A 184 39.31 -0.74 1.79
C TRP A 184 38.73 0.30 0.84
N ARG A 185 39.46 0.63 -0.23
CA ARG A 185 38.96 1.49 -1.30
C ARG A 185 37.71 0.89 -1.93
N LYS A 186 37.77 -0.39 -2.35
CA LYS A 186 36.63 -1.08 -2.97
C LYS A 186 35.44 -1.18 -2.02
N SER A 187 35.66 -1.45 -0.74
CA SER A 187 34.59 -1.55 0.26
C SER A 187 33.86 -0.21 0.47
N ARG A 188 34.59 0.92 0.45
CA ARG A 188 33.99 2.26 0.49
C ARG A 188 33.26 2.62 -0.80
N GLU A 189 33.80 2.25 -1.97
CA GLU A 189 33.09 2.40 -3.25
C GLU A 189 31.75 1.66 -3.22
N THR A 190 31.72 0.40 -2.78
CA THR A 190 30.47 -0.37 -2.63
C THR A 190 29.50 0.32 -1.67
N TYR A 191 29.98 0.83 -0.53
CA TYR A 191 29.14 1.58 0.40
C TYR A 191 28.53 2.83 -0.25
N ASN A 192 29.33 3.61 -0.98
CA ASN A 192 28.86 4.81 -1.66
C ASN A 192 27.82 4.48 -2.74
N ILE A 193 28.00 3.38 -3.48
CA ILE A 193 27.00 2.89 -4.44
C ILE A 193 25.68 2.56 -3.72
N LEU A 194 25.73 1.84 -2.60
CA LEU A 194 24.54 1.52 -1.82
C LEU A 194 23.85 2.76 -1.23
N ALA A 195 24.63 3.72 -0.74
CA ALA A 195 24.12 4.98 -0.22
C ALA A 195 23.45 5.81 -1.33
N SER A 196 24.08 5.92 -2.50
CA SER A 196 23.52 6.59 -3.67
C SER A 196 22.23 5.92 -4.12
N LEU A 197 22.21 4.58 -4.22
CA LEU A 197 21.00 3.85 -4.60
C LEU A 197 19.87 4.05 -3.58
N THR A 198 20.20 4.13 -2.29
CA THR A 198 19.20 4.39 -1.24
C THR A 198 18.58 5.77 -1.41
N HIS A 199 19.39 6.79 -1.75
CA HIS A 199 18.89 8.12 -2.06
C HIS A 199 17.96 8.11 -3.29
N ASP A 200 18.31 7.36 -4.33
CA ASP A 200 17.47 7.24 -5.53
C ASP A 200 16.13 6.58 -5.24
N PHE A 201 16.13 5.53 -4.39
CA PHE A 201 14.91 4.89 -3.93
C PHE A 201 14.08 5.79 -3.02
N ASP A 202 14.72 6.60 -2.18
CA ASP A 202 14.02 7.56 -1.31
C ASP A 202 13.28 8.61 -2.14
N GLU A 203 13.93 9.18 -3.17
CA GLU A 203 13.30 10.13 -4.10
C GLU A 203 12.17 9.46 -4.90
N PHE A 204 12.40 8.25 -5.42
CA PHE A 204 11.41 7.46 -6.15
C PHE A 204 10.19 7.09 -5.29
N LEU A 205 10.39 6.74 -4.02
CA LEU A 205 9.34 6.31 -3.10
C LEU A 205 8.71 7.48 -2.31
N SER A 206 9.29 8.68 -2.35
CA SER A 206 8.80 9.83 -1.58
C SER A 206 7.30 10.09 -1.74
N PRO A 207 6.72 10.09 -2.96
CA PRO A 207 5.28 10.33 -3.12
C PRO A 207 4.42 9.22 -2.49
N VAL A 208 4.86 7.97 -2.57
CA VAL A 208 4.10 6.82 -2.05
C VAL A 208 4.24 6.71 -0.52
N ILE A 209 5.40 7.05 0.04
CA ILE A 209 5.64 7.12 1.49
C ILE A 209 4.76 8.20 2.11
N LEU A 210 4.67 9.38 1.48
CA LEU A 210 3.81 10.46 1.97
C LEU A 210 2.34 10.04 1.99
N LEU A 211 1.88 9.36 0.94
CA LEU A 211 0.51 8.89 0.83
C LEU A 211 0.20 7.79 1.86
N SER A 212 1.11 6.83 2.02
CA SER A 212 1.07 5.82 3.08
C SER A 212 0.95 6.43 4.47
N PHE A 213 1.81 7.40 4.78
CA PHE A 213 1.76 8.10 6.06
C PHE A 213 0.40 8.78 6.28
N GLY A 214 -0.09 9.51 5.27
CA GLY A 214 -1.38 10.19 5.34
C GLY A 214 -2.56 9.24 5.57
N HIS A 215 -2.61 8.13 4.84
CA HIS A 215 -3.66 7.11 4.99
C HIS A 215 -3.62 6.45 6.37
N ASN A 216 -2.44 6.02 6.80
CA ASN A 216 -2.26 5.36 8.10
C ASN A 216 -2.60 6.31 9.25
N LEU A 217 -2.19 7.58 9.17
CA LEU A 217 -2.55 8.59 10.16
C LEU A 217 -4.07 8.80 10.22
N TYR A 218 -4.74 8.96 9.07
CA TYR A 218 -6.18 9.14 9.02
C TYR A 218 -6.91 7.96 9.68
N PHE A 219 -6.51 6.73 9.36
CA PHE A 219 -7.14 5.53 9.89
C PHE A 219 -6.97 5.41 11.41
N ILE A 220 -5.77 5.67 11.94
CA ILE A 220 -5.51 5.69 13.39
C ILE A 220 -6.37 6.76 14.08
N CYS A 221 -6.45 7.97 13.51
CA CYS A 221 -7.29 9.03 14.05
C CYS A 221 -8.77 8.66 14.07
N LEU A 222 -9.27 8.01 13.01
CA LEU A 222 -10.66 7.55 12.92
C LEU A 222 -10.96 6.47 13.98
N GLN A 223 -10.06 5.51 14.16
CA GLN A 223 -10.19 4.49 15.19
C GLN A 223 -10.21 5.10 16.60
N LEU A 224 -9.29 6.02 16.88
CA LEU A 224 -9.23 6.74 18.16
C LEU A 224 -10.54 7.50 18.41
N LEU A 225 -11.04 8.24 17.43
CA LEU A 225 -12.31 8.96 17.55
C LEU A 225 -13.49 8.02 17.84
N ASN A 226 -13.54 6.87 17.18
CA ASN A 226 -14.60 5.88 17.40
C ASN A 226 -14.46 5.16 18.75
N SER A 227 -13.25 5.06 19.32
CA SER A 227 -13.02 4.47 20.64
C SER A 227 -13.39 5.40 21.80
N LEU A 228 -13.45 6.72 21.55
CA LEU A 228 -13.82 7.74 22.52
C LEU A 228 -15.34 8.02 22.57
N LYS A 229 -16.10 7.44 21.63
CA LYS A 229 -17.57 7.47 21.61
C LYS A 229 -18.13 6.26 22.35
#